data_AF-A0A7C4H7C5-F1
#
_entry.id   AF-A0A7C4H7C5-F1
#
_cell.length_a   1.000
_cell.length_b   1.000
_cell.length_c   1.000
_cell.angle_alpha   90.00
_cell.angle_beta   90.00
_cell.angle_gamma   90.00
#
_symmetry.space_group_name_H-M   'P 1'
#
loop_
_entity.id
_entity.type
_entity.pdbx_description
1 polymer ?
#
loop_
_entity_poly.entity_id
_entity_poly.type
_entity_poly.pdbx_seq_one_letter_code
_entity_poly.pdbx_strand_id
1 'polypeptide(L)'
;MHEACERISRFISTYLYQVLKVVVLTKYEIFKNPPPEFRGVPFWSINDRLDLKEVARQIALIANCGYGGVLFHAREGLTTPFLGEEWFRAFESAVNEAKKHSIYMWIYDELCWPSGFAGGIIPAMGSEYRAKALIMIISDRAYSGNEVIATFKCKLNDGGLLYMYEVAKPGEEGDGYIYLSFINYVASPGEVWFNGLSYVDLLDSEVVRKFLDVAYDPYVKRFKDKIGKNILGVFTDEPNISSSRPGILSLRDPIPPRGSRFPIFAIPWTNNFIERFKSMNGYNVIDKLPELFFDVGSYMKTRYDFWRTITILFLEAFSKQIYEWCEEHRLKFTGHYLHEDDLLGQLIGGGAVMPHYEYQHIPGIDHLGMHIWGSLLTAKQVSSVANQLGKERVLCETYGCTGNYPSFADRKWIGDWLYAMGINFLNHHLIPYSMRGRRKRDYGLNFHWSQPWWKYNRTLEDYFARLSYVLSRGKRVVNVLVIHPIGSA
;
A
#
# COMPACT_ATOMS: atom_id res chain seq x y z
N MET A 1 49.97 -17.11 34.75
CA MET A 1 49.17 -16.05 35.41
C MET A 1 49.34 -14.69 34.73
N HIS A 2 50.57 -14.28 34.41
CA HIS A 2 50.85 -12.99 33.74
C HIS A 2 50.23 -12.88 32.32
N GLU A 3 50.27 -13.94 31.51
CA GLU A 3 49.65 -14.02 30.18
C GLU A 3 48.11 -13.94 30.19
N ALA A 4 47.48 -14.46 31.26
CA ALA A 4 46.03 -14.39 31.42
C ALA A 4 45.59 -12.95 31.75
N CYS A 5 46.37 -12.23 32.56
CA CYS A 5 46.14 -10.82 32.84
C CYS A 5 46.35 -9.93 31.61
N GLU A 6 47.33 -10.21 30.74
CA GLU A 6 47.50 -9.47 29.48
C GLU A 6 46.38 -9.72 28.48
N ARG A 7 45.88 -10.96 28.36
CA ARG A 7 44.72 -11.28 27.52
C ARG A 7 43.44 -10.62 28.02
N ILE A 8 43.22 -10.59 29.34
CA ILE A 8 42.09 -9.87 29.95
C ILE A 8 42.26 -8.36 29.77
N SER A 9 43.47 -7.81 29.91
CA SER A 9 43.73 -6.38 29.68
C SER A 9 43.55 -5.98 28.22
N ARG A 10 43.94 -6.81 27.24
CA ARG A 10 43.64 -6.58 25.82
C ARG A 10 42.17 -6.74 25.52
N PHE A 11 41.49 -7.75 26.07
CA PHE A 11 40.05 -7.94 25.89
C PHE A 11 39.28 -6.75 26.47
N ILE A 12 39.60 -6.31 27.69
CA ILE A 12 39.04 -5.12 28.34
C ILE A 12 39.39 -3.87 27.55
N SER A 13 40.61 -3.70 27.05
CA SER A 13 40.98 -2.53 26.25
C SER A 13 40.28 -2.48 24.89
N THR A 14 40.08 -3.62 24.20
CA THR A 14 39.40 -3.67 22.89
C THR A 14 37.88 -3.57 23.05
N TYR A 15 37.30 -4.20 24.08
CA TYR A 15 35.88 -4.07 24.40
C TYR A 15 35.56 -2.67 24.96
N LEU A 16 36.38 -2.09 25.83
CA LEU A 16 36.20 -0.69 26.26
C LEU A 16 36.46 0.28 25.12
N TYR A 17 37.36 0.04 24.16
CA TYR A 17 37.47 0.91 22.98
C TYR A 17 36.24 0.81 22.05
N GLN A 18 35.57 -0.36 21.97
CA GLN A 18 34.29 -0.49 21.27
C GLN A 18 33.11 0.07 22.07
N VAL A 19 33.15 0.04 23.40
CA VAL A 19 32.12 0.59 24.31
C VAL A 19 32.32 2.10 24.55
N LEU A 20 33.52 2.66 24.36
CA LEU A 20 33.83 4.09 24.51
C LEU A 20 33.74 4.88 23.20
N LYS A 21 33.43 4.22 22.08
CA LYS A 21 32.76 4.85 20.93
C LYS A 21 31.26 4.52 20.95
N VAL A 22 30.62 4.65 22.11
CA VAL A 22 29.24 5.14 22.11
C VAL A 22 29.33 6.55 21.53
N VAL A 23 29.29 6.65 20.20
CA VAL A 23 28.78 7.86 19.58
C VAL A 23 27.47 8.08 20.30
N VAL A 24 27.35 9.19 21.03
CA VAL A 24 26.08 9.64 21.59
C VAL A 24 25.21 9.93 20.36
N LEU A 25 24.59 8.88 19.81
CA LEU A 25 23.81 8.94 18.59
C LEU A 25 22.57 9.81 18.83
N THR A 26 22.14 9.90 20.09
CA THR A 26 21.01 10.69 20.57
C THR A 26 21.49 11.94 21.32
N LYS A 27 21.28 13.13 20.74
CA LYS A 27 21.54 14.40 21.41
C LYS A 27 20.39 14.72 22.36
N TYR A 28 20.69 15.00 23.63
CA TYR A 28 19.67 15.29 24.65
C TYR A 28 18.74 16.45 24.26
N GLU A 29 19.27 17.51 23.65
CA GLU A 29 18.45 18.65 23.21
C GLU A 29 17.44 18.26 22.12
N ILE A 30 17.84 17.39 21.18
CA ILE A 30 16.93 16.86 20.14
C ILE A 30 15.90 15.93 20.77
N PHE A 31 16.31 15.10 21.73
CA PHE A 31 15.36 14.26 22.48
C PHE A 31 14.38 15.11 23.28
N LYS A 32 14.80 16.21 23.90
CA LYS A 32 13.89 17.06 24.68
C LYS A 32 12.82 17.69 23.78
N ASN A 33 13.23 18.17 22.60
CA ASN A 33 12.39 18.81 21.60
C ASN A 33 12.66 18.25 20.20
N PRO A 34 12.04 17.11 19.84
CA PRO A 34 12.28 16.50 18.54
C PRO A 34 11.79 17.39 17.40
N PRO A 35 12.58 17.53 16.33
CA PRO A 35 12.21 18.32 15.16
C PRO A 35 11.09 17.62 14.35
N PRO A 36 10.47 18.34 13.39
CA PRO A 36 9.26 17.90 12.69
C PRO A 36 9.37 16.54 11.99
N GLU A 37 10.55 16.15 11.51
CA GLU A 37 10.78 14.89 10.81
C GLU A 37 10.55 13.63 11.68
N PHE A 38 10.56 13.77 13.01
CA PHE A 38 10.30 12.67 13.94
C PHE A 38 8.86 12.65 14.47
N ARG A 39 8.02 13.62 14.11
CA ARG A 39 6.65 13.74 14.60
C ARG A 39 5.66 13.01 13.70
N GLY A 40 4.44 12.79 14.21
CA GLY A 40 3.35 12.21 13.42
C GLY A 40 2.97 13.11 12.25
N VAL A 41 2.51 12.48 11.16
CA VAL A 41 2.02 13.15 9.94
C VAL A 41 0.60 12.64 9.67
N PRO A 42 -0.46 13.31 10.14
CA PRO A 42 -1.84 12.91 9.88
C PRO A 42 -2.22 12.97 8.39
N PHE A 43 -3.18 12.14 8.00
CA PHE A 43 -4.01 12.44 6.84
C PHE A 43 -4.88 13.65 7.14
N TRP A 44 -4.87 14.61 6.23
CA TRP A 44 -5.83 15.70 6.22
C TRP A 44 -6.76 15.50 5.05
N SER A 45 -7.97 15.07 5.38
CA SER A 45 -8.99 14.68 4.41
C SER A 45 -9.59 15.93 3.78
N ILE A 46 -9.04 16.28 2.62
CA ILE A 46 -9.46 17.35 1.73
C ILE A 46 -10.76 16.91 1.08
N ASN A 47 -11.87 17.26 1.72
CA ASN A 47 -13.16 16.64 1.47
C ASN A 47 -14.28 17.67 1.26
N ASP A 48 -14.00 18.90 0.83
CA ASP A 48 -15.03 19.91 0.59
C ASP A 48 -14.55 20.94 -0.44
N ARG A 49 -15.31 22.00 -0.68
CA ARG A 49 -14.82 23.16 -1.42
C ARG A 49 -13.77 23.87 -0.57
N LEU A 50 -12.58 24.05 -1.16
CA LEU A 50 -11.43 24.62 -0.46
C LEU A 50 -11.48 26.14 -0.46
N ASP A 51 -11.33 26.71 0.75
CA ASP A 51 -11.14 28.12 0.99
C ASP A 51 -9.72 28.36 1.50
N LEU A 52 -9.00 29.30 0.90
CA LEU A 52 -7.57 29.49 1.19
C LEU A 52 -7.32 29.97 2.62
N LYS A 53 -8.23 30.76 3.20
CA LYS A 53 -8.09 31.23 4.59
C LYS A 53 -8.30 30.08 5.56
N GLU A 54 -9.29 29.23 5.27
CA GLU A 54 -9.56 28.04 6.07
C GLU A 54 -8.42 27.03 5.97
N VAL A 55 -7.91 26.76 4.77
CA VAL A 55 -6.70 25.94 4.54
C VAL A 55 -5.54 26.42 5.43
N ALA A 56 -5.23 27.72 5.42
CA ALA A 56 -4.17 28.27 6.25
C ALA A 56 -4.47 28.13 7.76
N ARG A 57 -5.71 28.43 8.17
CA ARG A 57 -6.13 28.29 9.58
C ARG A 57 -5.96 26.86 10.08
N GLN A 58 -6.35 25.86 9.28
CA GLN A 58 -6.27 24.45 9.65
C GLN A 58 -4.82 23.98 9.75
N ILE A 59 -3.94 24.38 8.81
CA ILE A 59 -2.50 24.09 8.89
C ILE A 59 -1.90 24.64 10.18
N ALA A 60 -2.23 25.88 10.57
CA ALA A 60 -1.78 26.46 11.83
C ALA A 60 -2.25 25.65 13.05
N LEU A 61 -3.50 25.16 13.04
CA LEU A 61 -4.01 24.30 14.10
C LEU A 61 -3.31 22.95 14.18
N ILE A 62 -3.05 22.32 13.02
CA ILE A 62 -2.32 21.05 12.91
C ILE A 62 -0.90 21.21 13.47
N ALA A 63 -0.19 22.28 13.10
CA ALA A 63 1.14 22.56 13.63
C ALA A 63 1.13 22.78 15.16
N ASN A 64 0.19 23.59 15.66
CA ASN A 64 0.09 23.93 17.08
C ASN A 64 -0.19 22.72 17.98
N CYS A 65 -0.85 21.68 17.45
CA CYS A 65 -1.17 20.47 18.21
C CYS A 65 -0.04 19.41 18.22
N GLY A 66 1.11 19.72 17.60
CA GLY A 66 2.35 18.95 17.75
C GLY A 66 2.72 18.02 16.60
N TYR A 67 2.01 18.06 15.46
CA TYR A 67 2.35 17.28 14.28
C TYR A 67 3.53 17.88 13.49
N GLY A 68 4.27 17.02 12.81
CA GLY A 68 5.46 17.40 12.01
C GLY A 68 5.17 17.73 10.55
N GLY A 69 3.96 17.43 10.11
CA GLY A 69 3.52 17.66 8.75
C GLY A 69 2.11 17.14 8.53
N VAL A 70 1.70 17.09 7.28
CA VAL A 70 0.36 16.63 6.90
C VAL A 70 0.35 16.07 5.47
N LEU A 71 -0.49 15.06 5.26
CA LEU A 71 -0.78 14.47 3.95
C LEU A 71 -2.05 15.08 3.37
N PHE A 72 -1.94 15.72 2.20
CA PHE A 72 -3.05 16.41 1.54
C PHE A 72 -3.96 15.42 0.80
N HIS A 73 -4.74 14.66 1.56
CA HIS A 73 -5.49 13.48 1.13
C HIS A 73 -6.86 13.87 0.55
N ALA A 74 -7.03 13.77 -0.77
CA ALA A 74 -8.33 13.96 -1.42
C ALA A 74 -9.32 12.89 -0.97
N ARG A 75 -10.49 13.29 -0.45
CA ARG A 75 -11.38 12.34 0.23
C ARG A 75 -12.86 12.54 -0.06
N GLU A 76 -13.68 11.57 0.30
CA GLU A 76 -15.10 11.53 -0.01
C GLU A 76 -15.83 12.80 0.43
N GLY A 77 -16.56 13.40 -0.51
CA GLY A 77 -17.22 14.70 -0.33
C GLY A 77 -16.44 15.88 -0.89
N LEU A 78 -15.23 15.67 -1.43
CA LEU A 78 -14.51 16.70 -2.17
C LEU A 78 -15.38 17.27 -3.30
N THR A 79 -15.56 18.59 -3.32
CA THR A 79 -16.26 19.30 -4.41
C THR A 79 -15.34 20.19 -5.23
N THR A 80 -14.16 20.54 -4.71
CA THR A 80 -13.10 21.16 -5.51
C THR A 80 -12.56 20.11 -6.48
N PRO A 81 -12.51 20.36 -7.81
CA PRO A 81 -12.03 19.38 -8.77
C PRO A 81 -10.62 18.89 -8.44
N PHE A 82 -10.48 17.58 -8.25
CA PHE A 82 -9.19 16.92 -7.99
C PHE A 82 -8.20 17.21 -9.13
N LEU A 83 -6.96 17.56 -8.78
CA LEU A 83 -5.91 18.00 -9.72
C LEU A 83 -6.29 19.20 -10.61
N GLY A 84 -7.35 19.93 -10.27
CA GLY A 84 -7.72 21.18 -10.94
C GLY A 84 -6.94 22.40 -10.43
N GLU A 85 -7.13 23.56 -11.05
CA GLU A 85 -6.42 24.76 -10.63
C GLU A 85 -6.81 25.26 -9.22
N GLU A 86 -8.07 25.12 -8.81
CA GLU A 86 -8.47 25.43 -7.43
C GLU A 86 -7.79 24.50 -6.40
N TRP A 87 -7.60 23.22 -6.76
CA TRP A 87 -6.88 22.24 -5.94
C TRP A 87 -5.42 22.67 -5.73
N PHE A 88 -4.71 23.02 -6.81
CA PHE A 88 -3.31 23.45 -6.70
C PHE A 88 -3.13 24.79 -6.01
N ARG A 89 -4.08 25.73 -6.12
CA ARG A 89 -4.05 26.97 -5.32
C ARG A 89 -4.21 26.68 -3.82
N ALA A 90 -5.09 25.75 -3.45
CA ALA A 90 -5.26 25.33 -2.07
C ALA A 90 -4.01 24.61 -1.55
N PHE A 91 -3.44 23.70 -2.33
CA PHE A 91 -2.18 23.04 -2.00
C PHE A 91 -1.03 24.04 -1.82
N GLU A 92 -0.90 25.02 -2.72
CA GLU A 92 0.09 26.09 -2.58
C GLU A 92 -0.10 26.89 -1.29
N SER A 93 -1.34 27.27 -0.98
CA SER A 93 -1.66 27.98 0.26
C SER A 93 -1.30 27.13 1.49
N ALA A 94 -1.53 25.82 1.45
CA ALA A 94 -1.14 24.89 2.51
C ALA A 94 0.38 24.83 2.67
N VAL A 95 1.14 24.69 1.57
CA VAL A 95 2.61 24.64 1.60
C VAL A 95 3.20 25.94 2.14
N ASN A 96 2.67 27.09 1.71
CA ASN A 96 3.14 28.39 2.18
C ASN A 96 2.87 28.59 3.67
N GLU A 97 1.73 28.13 4.17
CA GLU A 97 1.42 28.19 5.60
C GLU A 97 2.26 27.19 6.41
N ALA A 98 2.40 25.94 5.93
CA ALA A 98 3.20 24.91 6.58
C ALA A 98 4.66 25.37 6.79
N LYS A 99 5.22 26.08 5.80
CA LYS A 99 6.54 26.71 5.90
C LYS A 99 6.65 27.71 7.04
N LYS A 100 5.62 28.52 7.31
CA LYS A 100 5.65 29.51 8.42
C LYS A 100 5.68 28.82 9.78
N HIS A 101 5.02 27.67 9.90
CA HIS A 101 4.96 26.87 11.13
C HIS A 101 6.06 25.81 11.22
N SER A 102 7.00 25.79 10.26
CA SER A 102 8.09 24.81 10.20
C SER A 102 7.59 23.35 10.23
N ILE A 103 6.50 23.05 9.53
CA ILE A 103 6.03 21.68 9.31
C ILE A 103 6.04 21.35 7.81
N TYR A 104 5.93 20.07 7.49
CA TYR A 104 6.06 19.57 6.12
C TYR A 104 4.71 19.26 5.46
N MET A 105 4.65 19.44 4.15
CA MET A 105 3.57 18.92 3.31
C MET A 105 3.99 17.60 2.66
N TRP A 106 3.02 16.72 2.51
CA TRP A 106 3.15 15.49 1.74
C TRP A 106 2.03 15.42 0.71
N ILE A 107 2.35 14.87 -0.45
CA ILE A 107 1.39 14.59 -1.51
C ILE A 107 0.73 13.26 -1.18
N TYR A 108 -0.57 13.21 -1.36
CA TYR A 108 -1.31 11.96 -1.41
C TYR A 108 -1.74 11.79 -2.87
N ASP A 109 -1.44 10.63 -3.46
CA ASP A 109 -1.41 10.44 -4.91
C ASP A 109 -2.77 10.15 -5.56
N GLU A 110 -3.83 10.00 -4.78
CA GLU A 110 -5.11 9.50 -5.27
C GLU A 110 -6.33 10.32 -4.78
N LEU A 111 -7.44 10.22 -5.50
CA LEU A 111 -8.76 10.62 -5.02
C LEU A 111 -9.41 9.47 -4.26
N CYS A 112 -9.38 9.56 -2.93
CA CYS A 112 -9.65 8.45 -2.01
C CYS A 112 -8.57 7.37 -2.17
N TRP A 113 -8.96 6.12 -2.32
CA TRP A 113 -8.06 4.96 -2.43
C TRP A 113 -8.82 3.85 -3.18
N PRO A 114 -8.14 2.84 -3.73
CA PRO A 114 -6.69 2.60 -3.76
C PRO A 114 -5.94 3.42 -4.83
N SER A 115 -4.64 3.64 -4.65
CA SER A 115 -3.80 4.39 -5.59
C SER A 115 -3.66 3.74 -6.95
N GLY A 116 -3.51 4.57 -7.99
CA GLY A 116 -3.12 4.17 -9.34
C GLY A 116 -4.07 4.64 -10.45
N PHE A 117 -5.30 5.03 -10.12
CA PHE A 117 -6.33 5.36 -11.11
C PHE A 117 -6.62 6.87 -11.24
N ALA A 118 -6.00 7.70 -10.40
CA ALA A 118 -6.05 9.17 -10.39
C ALA A 118 -7.48 9.73 -10.48
N GLY A 119 -8.37 9.24 -9.61
CA GLY A 119 -9.77 9.66 -9.50
C GLY A 119 -10.63 9.26 -10.69
N GLY A 120 -10.12 8.39 -11.56
CA GLY A 120 -10.79 7.94 -12.77
C GLY A 120 -10.17 8.48 -14.06
N ILE A 121 -9.19 9.38 -13.99
CA ILE A 121 -8.59 9.98 -15.18
C ILE A 121 -7.91 8.92 -16.06
N ILE A 122 -7.20 7.97 -15.45
CA ILE A 122 -6.48 6.90 -16.17
C ILE A 122 -7.44 5.90 -16.84
N PRO A 123 -8.37 5.23 -16.12
CA PRO A 123 -9.28 4.25 -16.75
C PRO A 123 -10.26 4.86 -17.77
N ALA A 124 -10.46 6.18 -17.74
CA ALA A 124 -11.25 6.90 -18.75
C ALA A 124 -10.54 7.02 -20.11
N MET A 125 -9.20 6.91 -20.16
CA MET A 125 -8.44 7.09 -21.40
C MET A 125 -8.71 5.97 -22.42
N GLY A 126 -8.99 4.76 -21.96
CA GLY A 126 -9.21 3.61 -22.84
C GLY A 126 -9.26 2.30 -22.07
N SER A 127 -9.75 1.23 -22.71
CA SER A 127 -9.82 -0.11 -22.13
C SER A 127 -8.44 -0.72 -21.87
N GLU A 128 -7.42 -0.30 -22.63
CA GLU A 128 -6.04 -0.75 -22.50
C GLU A 128 -5.42 -0.42 -21.12
N TYR A 129 -5.85 0.67 -20.48
CA TYR A 129 -5.39 1.09 -19.15
C TYR A 129 -6.06 0.38 -17.99
N ARG A 130 -7.18 -0.29 -18.26
CA ARG A 130 -8.03 -0.89 -17.22
C ARG A 130 -7.46 -2.23 -16.78
N ALA A 131 -7.72 -2.57 -15.52
CA ALA A 131 -7.27 -3.82 -14.93
C ALA A 131 -7.77 -5.03 -15.74
N LYS A 132 -6.94 -6.09 -15.80
CA LYS A 132 -7.24 -7.29 -16.57
C LYS A 132 -7.19 -8.53 -15.68
N ALA A 133 -7.96 -9.54 -16.06
CA ALA A 133 -7.97 -10.81 -15.36
C ALA A 133 -8.10 -11.97 -16.34
N LEU A 134 -7.57 -13.13 -15.96
CA LEU A 134 -7.84 -14.40 -16.61
C LEU A 134 -9.03 -15.04 -15.92
N ILE A 135 -10.14 -15.21 -16.63
CA ILE A 135 -11.33 -15.87 -16.11
C ILE A 135 -11.39 -17.29 -16.64
N MET A 136 -11.67 -18.25 -15.74
CA MET A 136 -12.04 -19.61 -16.12
C MET A 136 -13.57 -19.77 -16.14
N ILE A 137 -14.09 -20.26 -17.26
CA ILE A 137 -15.48 -20.65 -17.45
C ILE A 137 -15.54 -22.17 -17.58
N ILE A 138 -16.38 -22.79 -16.75
CA ILE A 138 -16.67 -24.23 -16.82
C ILE A 138 -17.94 -24.40 -17.67
N SER A 139 -17.89 -25.26 -18.68
CA SER A 139 -18.99 -25.48 -19.62
C SER A 139 -19.06 -26.93 -20.14
N ASP A 140 -20.11 -27.21 -20.91
CA ASP A 140 -20.35 -28.47 -21.63
C ASP A 140 -19.74 -28.49 -23.03
N ARG A 141 -19.16 -27.38 -23.47
CA ARG A 141 -18.58 -27.20 -24.81
C ARG A 141 -17.36 -26.30 -24.81
N ALA A 142 -16.54 -26.43 -25.85
CA ALA A 142 -15.42 -25.56 -26.11
C ALA A 142 -15.88 -24.22 -26.72
N TYR A 143 -15.78 -23.13 -25.96
CA TYR A 143 -16.00 -21.79 -26.52
C TYR A 143 -14.82 -21.34 -27.39
N SER A 144 -15.14 -20.48 -28.35
CA SER A 144 -14.19 -19.79 -29.21
C SER A 144 -14.63 -18.35 -29.43
N GLY A 145 -13.68 -17.43 -29.51
CA GLY A 145 -13.93 -16.01 -29.74
C GLY A 145 -12.66 -15.21 -29.54
N ASN A 146 -12.71 -13.91 -29.87
CA ASN A 146 -11.53 -13.04 -29.80
C ASN A 146 -10.97 -12.90 -28.37
N GLU A 147 -11.82 -13.08 -27.36
CA GLU A 147 -11.44 -12.98 -25.94
C GLU A 147 -11.00 -14.33 -25.35
N VAL A 148 -11.24 -15.44 -26.06
CA VAL A 148 -10.88 -16.78 -25.58
C VAL A 148 -9.39 -17.00 -25.83
N ILE A 149 -8.63 -17.16 -24.74
CA ILE A 149 -7.19 -17.43 -24.78
C ILE A 149 -6.93 -18.89 -25.10
N ALA A 150 -7.60 -19.81 -24.41
CA ALA A 150 -7.50 -21.24 -24.64
C ALA A 150 -8.71 -21.97 -24.05
N THR A 151 -9.02 -23.14 -24.61
CA THR A 151 -10.03 -24.05 -24.06
C THR A 151 -9.42 -25.45 -23.90
N PHE A 152 -9.72 -26.09 -22.78
CA PHE A 152 -9.31 -27.46 -22.47
C PHE A 152 -10.53 -28.35 -22.27
N LYS A 153 -10.49 -29.57 -22.82
CA LYS A 153 -11.43 -30.63 -22.45
C LYS A 153 -10.81 -31.46 -21.35
N CYS A 154 -11.58 -31.76 -20.32
CA CYS A 154 -11.09 -32.33 -19.08
C CYS A 154 -11.94 -33.51 -18.65
N LYS A 155 -11.32 -34.49 -17.99
CA LYS A 155 -12.01 -35.60 -17.33
C LYS A 155 -11.96 -35.47 -15.83
N LEU A 156 -13.09 -35.83 -15.21
CA LEU A 156 -13.26 -35.91 -13.77
C LEU A 156 -13.18 -37.38 -13.33
N ASN A 157 -12.59 -37.62 -12.15
CA ASN A 157 -12.64 -38.92 -11.51
C ASN A 157 -13.99 -39.14 -10.79
N ASP A 158 -14.19 -40.31 -10.19
CA ASP A 158 -15.43 -40.64 -9.47
C ASP A 158 -15.75 -39.68 -8.30
N GLY A 159 -14.74 -38.97 -7.78
CA GLY A 159 -14.87 -37.95 -6.75
C GLY A 159 -15.16 -36.54 -7.29
N GLY A 160 -15.31 -36.36 -8.60
CA GLY A 160 -15.54 -35.06 -9.24
C GLY A 160 -14.29 -34.19 -9.39
N LEU A 161 -13.09 -34.74 -9.14
CA LEU A 161 -11.83 -34.01 -9.27
C LEU A 161 -11.25 -34.17 -10.67
N LEU A 162 -10.76 -33.07 -11.24
CA LEU A 162 -10.07 -33.06 -12.51
C LEU A 162 -8.75 -33.84 -12.40
N TYR A 163 -8.57 -34.87 -13.23
CA TYR A 163 -7.34 -35.67 -13.25
C TYR A 163 -6.62 -35.68 -14.60
N MET A 164 -7.29 -35.21 -15.66
CA MET A 164 -6.72 -35.13 -17.01
C MET A 164 -7.32 -33.94 -17.75
N TYR A 165 -6.48 -33.26 -18.54
CA TYR A 165 -6.89 -32.23 -19.48
C TYR A 165 -6.09 -32.35 -20.77
N GLU A 166 -6.71 -31.93 -21.88
CA GLU A 166 -6.08 -31.80 -23.18
C GLU A 166 -6.66 -30.57 -23.90
N VAL A 167 -5.91 -29.98 -24.84
CA VAL A 167 -6.38 -28.81 -25.59
C VAL A 167 -7.61 -29.20 -26.41
N ALA A 168 -8.70 -28.45 -26.26
CA ALA A 168 -9.93 -28.64 -27.02
C ALA A 168 -9.89 -27.85 -28.34
N LYS A 169 -10.55 -28.38 -29.37
CA LYS A 169 -10.80 -27.63 -30.60
C LYS A 169 -11.99 -26.68 -30.42
N PRO A 170 -12.00 -25.51 -31.09
CA PRO A 170 -13.17 -24.63 -31.13
C PRO A 170 -14.46 -25.39 -31.46
N GLY A 171 -15.49 -25.24 -30.61
CA GLY A 171 -16.79 -25.87 -30.79
C GLY A 171 -16.85 -27.38 -30.49
N GLU A 172 -15.76 -27.98 -30.00
CA GLU A 172 -15.77 -29.38 -29.55
C GLU A 172 -16.75 -29.57 -28.39
N GLU A 173 -17.52 -30.65 -28.45
CA GLU A 173 -18.46 -31.11 -27.43
C GLU A 173 -18.37 -32.64 -27.31
N GLY A 174 -18.73 -33.20 -26.16
CA GLY A 174 -18.66 -34.65 -25.96
C GLY A 174 -19.10 -35.11 -24.57
N ASP A 175 -19.83 -36.23 -24.55
CA ASP A 175 -20.30 -36.86 -23.32
C ASP A 175 -19.12 -37.32 -22.45
N GLY A 176 -19.19 -37.03 -21.15
CA GLY A 176 -18.18 -37.42 -20.16
C GLY A 176 -16.96 -36.48 -20.06
N TYR A 177 -17.00 -35.32 -20.72
CA TYR A 177 -16.02 -34.26 -20.56
C TYR A 177 -16.65 -32.99 -19.99
N ILE A 178 -15.83 -32.21 -19.29
CA ILE A 178 -16.10 -30.79 -19.04
C ILE A 178 -15.12 -29.93 -19.83
N TYR A 179 -15.52 -28.72 -20.17
CA TYR A 179 -14.70 -27.79 -20.91
C TYR A 179 -14.36 -26.59 -20.04
N LEU A 180 -13.07 -26.28 -19.96
CA LEU A 180 -12.54 -25.11 -19.27
C LEU A 180 -12.11 -24.09 -20.32
N SER A 181 -12.89 -23.04 -20.49
CA SER A 181 -12.54 -21.90 -21.35
C SER A 181 -11.93 -20.79 -20.53
N PHE A 182 -10.73 -20.37 -20.93
CA PHE A 182 -10.01 -19.27 -20.30
C PHE A 182 -10.16 -18.02 -21.16
N ILE A 183 -10.72 -16.96 -20.59
CA ILE A 183 -10.99 -15.71 -21.31
C ILE A 183 -10.23 -14.54 -20.70
N ASN A 184 -9.78 -13.62 -21.55
CA ASN A 184 -9.20 -12.36 -21.13
C ASN A 184 -10.32 -11.38 -20.76
N TYR A 185 -10.34 -10.96 -19.51
CA TYR A 185 -11.25 -9.94 -19.01
C TYR A 185 -10.58 -8.58 -18.95
N VAL A 186 -11.32 -7.54 -19.32
CA VAL A 186 -10.95 -6.15 -19.11
C VAL A 186 -12.01 -5.50 -18.23
N ALA A 187 -11.58 -4.85 -17.15
CA ALA A 187 -12.47 -4.20 -16.21
C ALA A 187 -13.37 -3.18 -16.95
N SER A 188 -14.66 -3.26 -16.66
CA SER A 188 -15.66 -2.42 -17.29
C SER A 188 -16.02 -1.22 -16.40
N PRO A 189 -16.34 -0.05 -16.97
CA PRO A 189 -16.92 1.04 -16.21
C PRO A 189 -18.22 0.62 -15.52
N GLY A 190 -18.57 1.31 -14.43
CA GLY A 190 -19.78 1.08 -13.64
C GLY A 190 -19.52 0.74 -12.18
N GLU A 191 -18.26 0.71 -11.74
CA GLU A 191 -17.91 0.45 -10.36
C GLU A 191 -17.94 1.74 -9.53
N VAL A 192 -18.92 1.84 -8.64
CA VAL A 192 -19.14 3.04 -7.80
C VAL A 192 -17.93 3.36 -6.93
N TRP A 193 -17.16 2.34 -6.53
CA TRP A 193 -15.92 2.53 -5.76
C TRP A 193 -14.88 3.35 -6.54
N PHE A 194 -14.83 3.20 -7.86
CA PHE A 194 -13.90 3.90 -8.75
C PHE A 194 -14.59 5.04 -9.51
N ASN A 195 -15.46 5.79 -8.83
CA ASN A 195 -16.22 6.91 -9.39
C ASN A 195 -17.05 6.55 -10.64
N GLY A 196 -17.55 5.31 -10.70
CA GLY A 196 -18.32 4.81 -11.84
C GLY A 196 -17.47 4.38 -13.04
N LEU A 197 -16.15 4.39 -12.93
CA LEU A 197 -15.23 3.79 -13.90
C LEU A 197 -14.81 2.39 -13.42
N SER A 198 -13.52 2.09 -13.47
CA SER A 198 -12.92 0.82 -13.08
C SER A 198 -11.56 1.07 -12.45
N TYR A 199 -10.95 0.04 -11.88
CA TYR A 199 -9.53 0.09 -11.56
C TYR A 199 -8.65 -0.07 -12.80
N VAL A 200 -7.34 -0.01 -12.59
CA VAL A 200 -6.30 0.06 -13.62
C VAL A 200 -5.35 -1.14 -13.58
N ASP A 201 -4.65 -1.39 -14.69
CA ASP A 201 -3.67 -2.47 -14.79
C ASP A 201 -2.31 -2.02 -14.24
N LEU A 202 -2.08 -2.25 -12.94
CA LEU A 202 -0.81 -1.92 -12.28
C LEU A 202 0.33 -2.92 -12.57
N LEU A 203 0.07 -3.96 -13.39
CA LEU A 203 1.11 -4.86 -13.89
C LEU A 203 1.76 -4.31 -15.18
N ASP A 204 1.15 -3.28 -15.79
CA ASP A 204 1.64 -2.63 -17.00
C ASP A 204 2.39 -1.33 -16.66
N SER A 205 3.68 -1.29 -17.01
CA SER A 205 4.56 -0.16 -16.75
C SER A 205 4.14 1.12 -17.46
N GLU A 206 3.44 1.04 -18.60
CA GLU A 206 2.95 2.22 -19.32
C GLU A 206 1.74 2.83 -18.63
N VAL A 207 0.89 2.00 -18.01
CA VAL A 207 -0.25 2.48 -17.21
C VAL A 207 0.26 3.23 -15.97
N VAL A 208 1.25 2.67 -15.27
CA VAL A 208 1.88 3.37 -14.13
C VAL A 208 2.61 4.64 -14.57
N ARG A 209 3.25 4.63 -15.75
CA ARG A 209 3.86 5.85 -16.30
C ARG A 209 2.82 6.95 -16.51
N LYS A 210 1.64 6.61 -17.04
CA LYS A 210 0.53 7.57 -17.16
C LYS A 210 -0.02 8.02 -15.82
N PHE A 211 -0.06 7.15 -14.83
CA PHE A 211 -0.39 7.55 -13.47
C PHE A 211 0.60 8.60 -12.93
N LEU A 212 1.91 8.41 -13.10
CA LEU A 212 2.93 9.41 -12.73
C LEU A 212 2.75 10.74 -13.48
N ASP A 213 2.52 10.69 -14.80
CA ASP A 213 2.29 11.87 -15.64
C ASP A 213 1.09 12.71 -15.16
N VAL A 214 0.04 12.05 -14.65
CA VAL A 214 -1.21 12.71 -14.24
C VAL A 214 -1.19 13.10 -12.75
N ALA A 215 -0.78 12.19 -11.86
CA ALA A 215 -0.93 12.37 -10.42
C ALA A 215 0.31 12.98 -9.74
N TYR A 216 1.51 12.83 -10.31
CA TYR A 216 2.76 13.25 -9.67
C TYR A 216 3.39 14.48 -10.35
N ASP A 217 3.58 14.39 -11.67
CA ASP A 217 4.27 15.41 -12.46
C ASP A 217 3.69 16.83 -12.31
N PRO A 218 2.36 17.04 -12.23
CA PRO A 218 1.79 18.37 -12.02
C PRO A 218 2.25 19.05 -10.73
N TYR A 219 2.50 18.31 -9.65
CA TYR A 219 3.02 18.86 -8.39
C TYR A 219 4.47 19.29 -8.56
N VAL A 220 5.31 18.44 -9.16
CA VAL A 220 6.73 18.74 -9.38
C VAL A 220 6.91 19.95 -10.29
N LYS A 221 6.16 20.04 -11.39
CA LYS A 221 6.22 21.18 -12.31
C LYS A 221 5.85 22.51 -11.64
N ARG A 222 4.82 22.50 -10.79
CA ARG A 222 4.32 23.71 -10.11
C ARG A 222 5.14 24.12 -8.89
N PHE A 223 5.76 23.16 -8.19
CA PHE A 223 6.38 23.40 -6.87
C PHE A 223 7.85 23.02 -6.79
N LYS A 224 8.56 22.96 -7.93
CA LYS A 224 9.96 22.50 -8.04
C LYS A 224 10.92 23.07 -6.99
N ASP A 225 10.76 24.34 -6.61
CA ASP A 225 11.62 25.03 -5.63
C ASP A 225 11.36 24.61 -4.17
N LYS A 226 10.17 24.04 -3.91
CA LYS A 226 9.65 23.59 -2.61
C LYS A 226 9.82 22.08 -2.40
N ILE A 227 10.01 21.29 -3.47
CA ILE A 227 10.25 19.84 -3.42
C ILE A 227 11.56 19.52 -2.68
N GLY A 228 11.52 18.50 -1.81
CA GLY A 228 12.64 18.08 -0.96
C GLY A 228 12.95 19.04 0.19
N LYS A 229 12.20 20.14 0.33
CA LYS A 229 12.36 21.16 1.39
C LYS A 229 11.11 21.29 2.24
N ASN A 230 10.01 21.69 1.61
CA ASN A 230 8.70 21.88 2.25
C ASN A 230 7.72 20.78 1.86
N ILE A 231 7.90 20.19 0.68
CA ILE A 231 7.15 19.02 0.20
C ILE A 231 8.12 17.84 0.23
N LEU A 232 7.90 16.88 1.13
CA LEU A 232 8.89 15.83 1.40
C LEU A 232 8.75 14.60 0.51
N GLY A 233 7.53 14.29 0.09
CA GLY A 233 7.28 13.01 -0.55
C GLY A 233 5.83 12.79 -0.91
N VAL A 234 5.58 11.57 -1.38
CA VAL A 234 4.29 11.06 -1.83
C VAL A 234 3.94 9.82 -1.02
N PHE A 235 2.66 9.72 -0.65
CA PHE A 235 2.04 8.56 -0.03
C PHE A 235 1.15 7.86 -1.05
N THR A 236 1.26 6.53 -1.10
CA THR A 236 0.39 5.63 -1.88
C THR A 236 -0.41 4.74 -0.93
N ASP A 237 -1.67 4.48 -1.27
CA ASP A 237 -2.64 3.85 -0.38
C ASP A 237 -3.27 2.63 -1.07
N GLU A 238 -3.05 1.44 -0.52
CA GLU A 238 -3.63 0.16 -0.98
C GLU A 238 -3.53 -0.15 -2.50
N PRO A 239 -2.45 0.17 -3.24
CA PRO A 239 -2.32 -0.27 -4.63
C PRO A 239 -2.34 -1.81 -4.68
N ASN A 240 -3.00 -2.36 -5.71
CA ASN A 240 -3.22 -3.80 -5.80
C ASN A 240 -3.34 -4.31 -7.24
N ILE A 241 -3.37 -5.63 -7.39
CA ILE A 241 -3.42 -6.33 -8.68
C ILE A 241 -4.81 -6.90 -9.00
N SER A 242 -5.81 -6.64 -8.15
CA SER A 242 -7.17 -7.14 -8.35
C SER A 242 -7.90 -6.28 -9.37
N SER A 243 -8.64 -6.91 -10.29
CA SER A 243 -9.41 -6.19 -11.31
C SER A 243 -10.65 -5.46 -10.78
N SER A 244 -10.84 -5.46 -9.47
CA SER A 244 -11.92 -4.81 -8.73
C SER A 244 -11.58 -4.75 -7.25
N ARG A 245 -12.30 -3.96 -6.46
CA ARG A 245 -12.12 -4.04 -5.00
C ARG A 245 -12.65 -5.40 -4.51
N PRO A 246 -11.83 -6.23 -3.84
CA PRO A 246 -12.32 -7.43 -3.19
C PRO A 246 -13.40 -7.02 -2.21
N GLY A 247 -14.63 -7.50 -2.42
CA GLY A 247 -15.67 -7.28 -1.45
C GLY A 247 -15.25 -7.95 -0.14
N ILE A 248 -15.30 -7.22 0.98
CA ILE A 248 -15.69 -7.87 2.23
C ILE A 248 -16.97 -8.62 1.89
N LEU A 249 -17.08 -9.90 2.28
CA LEU A 249 -18.33 -10.67 2.27
C LEU A 249 -19.39 -9.88 3.04
N SER A 250 -19.96 -8.86 2.40
CA SER A 250 -21.01 -8.01 2.91
C SER A 250 -22.27 -8.83 2.74
N LEU A 251 -22.54 -9.65 3.76
CA LEU A 251 -23.85 -10.22 4.03
C LEU A 251 -24.92 -9.14 4.32
N ARG A 252 -24.67 -7.86 3.99
CA ARG A 252 -25.40 -6.69 4.50
C ARG A 252 -25.97 -5.74 3.46
N ASP A 253 -25.81 -5.97 2.16
CA ASP A 253 -26.46 -5.13 1.14
C ASP A 253 -27.71 -5.79 0.56
N PRO A 254 -28.91 -5.45 1.04
CA PRO A 254 -30.15 -5.85 0.41
C PRO A 254 -30.40 -4.97 -0.82
N ILE A 255 -30.20 -5.61 -1.96
CA ILE A 255 -30.87 -5.41 -3.25
C ILE A 255 -30.29 -4.34 -4.18
N PRO A 256 -29.95 -4.72 -5.44
CA PRO A 256 -29.91 -6.09 -5.97
C PRO A 256 -28.50 -6.71 -5.90
N PRO A 257 -28.27 -7.79 -5.12
CA PRO A 257 -27.23 -8.76 -5.42
C PRO A 257 -27.83 -9.88 -6.27
N ARG A 258 -27.48 -9.93 -7.56
CA ARG A 258 -27.56 -11.16 -8.34
C ARG A 258 -26.12 -11.61 -8.60
N GLY A 259 -25.66 -12.55 -7.77
CA GLY A 259 -24.33 -13.17 -7.89
C GLY A 259 -23.16 -12.25 -7.51
N SER A 260 -21.99 -12.85 -7.38
CA SER A 260 -20.72 -12.11 -7.42
C SER A 260 -20.72 -11.24 -8.68
N ARG A 261 -20.34 -9.95 -8.57
CA ARG A 261 -20.10 -9.09 -9.76
C ARG A 261 -18.92 -9.60 -10.61
N PHE A 262 -18.22 -10.63 -10.13
CA PHE A 262 -17.10 -11.32 -10.77
C PHE A 262 -17.43 -12.79 -11.03
N PRO A 263 -16.85 -13.37 -12.09
CA PRO A 263 -16.79 -14.82 -12.20
C PRO A 263 -16.00 -15.38 -11.01
N ILE A 264 -16.47 -16.51 -10.48
CA ILE A 264 -15.95 -17.17 -9.28
C ILE A 264 -14.47 -17.58 -9.43
N PHE A 265 -13.95 -17.63 -10.66
CA PHE A 265 -12.61 -18.13 -11.00
C PHE A 265 -11.85 -17.09 -11.83
N ALA A 266 -11.37 -16.02 -11.20
CA ALA A 266 -10.58 -14.97 -11.85
C ALA A 266 -9.23 -14.79 -11.13
N ILE A 267 -8.15 -14.68 -11.90
CA ILE A 267 -6.81 -14.37 -11.40
C ILE A 267 -6.21 -13.15 -12.15
N PRO A 268 -5.27 -12.40 -11.54
CA PRO A 268 -4.66 -11.22 -12.16
C PRO A 268 -4.02 -11.55 -13.51
N TRP A 269 -4.11 -10.63 -14.46
CA TRP A 269 -3.55 -10.81 -15.80
C TRP A 269 -3.12 -9.48 -16.40
N THR A 270 -2.29 -9.52 -17.44
CA THR A 270 -1.92 -8.35 -18.24
C THR A 270 -1.48 -8.77 -19.65
N ASN A 271 -1.45 -7.84 -20.59
CA ASN A 271 -1.20 -8.12 -22.01
C ASN A 271 0.18 -8.75 -22.25
N ASN A 272 1.21 -8.31 -21.52
CA ASN A 272 2.58 -8.81 -21.68
C ASN A 272 2.86 -10.09 -20.84
N PHE A 273 1.87 -10.60 -20.10
CA PHE A 273 2.09 -11.66 -19.11
C PHE A 273 2.68 -12.93 -19.73
N ILE A 274 2.15 -13.38 -20.87
CA ILE A 274 2.56 -14.64 -21.52
C ILE A 274 4.05 -14.60 -21.90
N GLU A 275 4.47 -13.49 -22.50
CA GLU A 275 5.87 -13.30 -22.92
C GLU A 275 6.80 -13.22 -21.71
N ARG A 276 6.42 -12.42 -20.71
CA ARG A 276 7.18 -12.24 -19.47
C ARG A 276 7.32 -13.55 -18.70
N PHE A 277 6.23 -14.30 -18.55
CA PHE A 277 6.22 -15.62 -17.92
C PHE A 277 7.15 -16.59 -18.63
N LYS A 278 7.06 -16.68 -19.97
CA LYS A 278 7.88 -17.60 -20.76
C LYS A 278 9.36 -17.27 -20.65
N SER A 279 9.71 -15.99 -20.69
CA SER A 279 11.07 -15.50 -20.49
C SER A 279 11.64 -15.89 -19.11
N MET A 280 10.83 -15.73 -18.05
CA MET A 280 11.27 -15.98 -16.67
C MET A 280 11.33 -17.46 -16.29
N ASN A 281 10.43 -18.29 -16.83
CA ASN A 281 10.20 -19.64 -16.35
C ASN A 281 10.50 -20.73 -17.39
N GLY A 282 10.73 -20.35 -18.66
CA GLY A 282 11.19 -21.26 -19.73
C GLY A 282 10.11 -22.09 -20.42
N TYR A 283 8.82 -21.84 -20.15
CA TYR A 283 7.70 -22.54 -20.80
C TYR A 283 6.48 -21.64 -20.99
N ASN A 284 5.54 -22.05 -21.85
CA ASN A 284 4.33 -21.29 -22.12
C ASN A 284 3.24 -21.63 -21.09
N VAL A 285 2.78 -20.63 -20.34
CA VAL A 285 1.71 -20.79 -19.33
C VAL A 285 0.38 -21.20 -19.96
N ILE A 286 0.14 -20.82 -21.22
CA ILE A 286 -1.12 -21.12 -21.93
C ILE A 286 -1.37 -22.62 -22.00
N ASP A 287 -0.33 -23.44 -22.12
CA ASP A 287 -0.45 -24.91 -22.22
C ASP A 287 -0.85 -25.57 -20.88
N LYS A 288 -0.88 -24.78 -19.79
CA LYS A 288 -1.03 -25.27 -18.41
C LYS A 288 -2.04 -24.48 -17.58
N LEU A 289 -2.95 -23.73 -18.22
CA LEU A 289 -3.95 -22.92 -17.49
C LEU A 289 -4.81 -23.72 -16.49
N PRO A 290 -5.24 -24.98 -16.76
CA PRO A 290 -5.96 -25.77 -15.75
C PRO A 290 -5.18 -25.98 -14.45
N GLU A 291 -3.84 -26.05 -14.51
CA GLU A 291 -3.00 -26.25 -13.33
C GLU A 291 -3.03 -25.04 -12.36
N LEU A 292 -3.42 -23.85 -12.83
CA LEU A 292 -3.56 -22.66 -11.99
C LEU A 292 -4.78 -22.75 -11.04
N PHE A 293 -5.78 -23.57 -11.41
CA PHE A 293 -7.06 -23.69 -10.69
C PHE A 293 -7.28 -25.07 -10.06
N PHE A 294 -6.63 -26.11 -10.59
CA PHE A 294 -6.81 -27.50 -10.15
C PHE A 294 -5.49 -28.22 -9.87
N ASP A 295 -5.53 -29.20 -8.97
CA ASP A 295 -4.35 -29.97 -8.55
C ASP A 295 -4.04 -31.09 -9.56
N VAL A 296 -3.65 -30.69 -10.76
CA VAL A 296 -3.36 -31.56 -11.91
C VAL A 296 -2.00 -31.24 -12.51
N GLY A 297 -1.36 -32.22 -13.15
CA GLY A 297 -0.08 -32.01 -13.83
C GLY A 297 1.01 -31.53 -12.86
N SER A 298 1.67 -30.42 -13.20
CA SER A 298 2.74 -29.80 -12.38
C SER A 298 2.27 -28.61 -11.55
N TYR A 299 1.01 -28.61 -11.08
CA TYR A 299 0.35 -27.43 -10.49
C TYR A 299 1.14 -26.66 -9.44
N MET A 300 1.88 -27.33 -8.54
CA MET A 300 2.67 -26.63 -7.52
C MET A 300 3.71 -25.71 -8.16
N LYS A 301 4.45 -26.20 -9.16
CA LYS A 301 5.44 -25.41 -9.89
C LYS A 301 4.75 -24.31 -10.70
N THR A 302 3.66 -24.65 -11.39
CA THR A 302 2.97 -23.69 -12.26
C THR A 302 2.35 -22.53 -11.48
N ARG A 303 1.73 -22.78 -10.32
CA ARG A 303 1.21 -21.73 -9.44
C ARG A 303 2.32 -20.90 -8.82
N TYR A 304 3.42 -21.52 -8.38
CA TYR A 304 4.58 -20.79 -7.87
C TYR A 304 5.16 -19.83 -8.92
N ASP A 305 5.43 -20.34 -10.13
CA ASP A 305 5.97 -19.55 -11.22
C ASP A 305 5.01 -18.43 -11.65
N PHE A 306 3.69 -18.69 -11.62
CA PHE A 306 2.66 -17.71 -11.92
C PHE A 306 2.70 -16.54 -10.93
N TRP A 307 2.55 -16.83 -9.63
CA TRP A 307 2.51 -15.80 -8.60
C TRP A 307 3.84 -15.05 -8.45
N ARG A 308 4.97 -15.74 -8.64
CA ARG A 308 6.28 -15.10 -8.72
C ARG A 308 6.34 -14.12 -9.91
N THR A 309 5.84 -14.50 -11.07
CA THR A 309 5.81 -13.62 -12.26
C THR A 309 4.93 -12.40 -12.02
N ILE A 310 3.71 -12.59 -11.48
CA ILE A 310 2.81 -11.49 -11.11
C ILE A 310 3.45 -10.53 -10.11
N THR A 311 4.08 -11.06 -9.06
CA THR A 311 4.79 -10.24 -8.04
C THR A 311 5.87 -9.38 -8.70
N ILE A 312 6.70 -9.96 -9.58
CA ILE A 312 7.77 -9.21 -10.26
C ILE A 312 7.22 -8.16 -11.22
N LEU A 313 6.15 -8.46 -11.96
CA LEU A 313 5.51 -7.47 -12.83
C LEU A 313 4.98 -6.28 -12.03
N PHE A 314 4.27 -6.54 -10.94
CA PHE A 314 3.76 -5.47 -10.08
C PHE A 314 4.90 -4.66 -9.43
N LEU A 315 5.92 -5.34 -8.92
CA LEU A 315 7.10 -4.73 -8.32
C LEU A 315 7.82 -3.77 -9.28
N GLU A 316 8.06 -4.22 -10.51
CA GLU A 316 8.77 -3.45 -11.54
C GLU A 316 7.91 -2.30 -12.10
N ALA A 317 6.65 -2.58 -12.44
CA ALA A 317 5.75 -1.60 -13.04
C ALA A 317 5.38 -0.50 -12.03
N PHE A 318 5.05 -0.88 -10.79
CA PHE A 318 4.54 0.04 -9.78
C PHE A 318 5.63 0.55 -8.85
N SER A 319 6.10 -0.28 -7.91
CA SER A 319 6.92 0.18 -6.78
C SER A 319 8.27 0.71 -7.23
N LYS A 320 8.99 -0.03 -8.08
CA LYS A 320 10.31 0.37 -8.57
C LYS A 320 10.22 1.62 -9.44
N GLN A 321 9.27 1.67 -10.37
CA GLN A 321 9.12 2.83 -11.26
C GLN A 321 8.79 4.11 -10.49
N ILE A 322 7.89 4.05 -9.49
CA ILE A 322 7.55 5.19 -8.65
C ILE A 322 8.74 5.58 -7.77
N TYR A 323 9.46 4.60 -7.20
CA TYR A 323 10.66 4.84 -6.40
C TYR A 323 11.72 5.61 -7.18
N GLU A 324 12.08 5.11 -8.38
CA GLU A 324 13.09 5.73 -9.24
C GLU A 324 12.66 7.12 -9.69
N TRP A 325 11.38 7.29 -10.07
CA TRP A 325 10.84 8.60 -10.40
C TRP A 325 10.89 9.57 -9.22
N CYS A 326 10.59 9.11 -8.00
CA CYS A 326 10.66 9.93 -6.80
C CYS A 326 12.11 10.34 -6.47
N GLU A 327 13.10 9.44 -6.62
CA GLU A 327 14.52 9.75 -6.44
C GLU A 327 14.98 10.86 -7.40
N GLU A 328 14.66 10.74 -8.68
CA GLU A 328 14.99 11.74 -9.71
C GLU A 328 14.43 13.13 -9.36
N HIS A 329 13.29 13.17 -8.69
CA HIS A 329 12.59 14.40 -8.31
C HIS A 329 12.81 14.82 -6.86
N ARG A 330 13.67 14.14 -6.09
CA ARG A 330 13.96 14.43 -4.68
C ARG A 330 12.72 14.36 -3.77
N LEU A 331 11.82 13.44 -4.08
CA LEU A 331 10.66 13.10 -3.27
C LEU A 331 10.93 11.77 -2.56
N LYS A 332 10.44 11.65 -1.32
CA LYS A 332 10.36 10.36 -0.64
C LYS A 332 9.09 9.63 -1.09
N PHE A 333 9.18 8.32 -1.20
CA PHE A 333 8.07 7.43 -1.51
C PHE A 333 7.76 6.59 -0.28
N THR A 334 6.51 6.62 0.16
CA THR A 334 5.98 5.89 1.32
C THR A 334 4.53 5.48 1.05
N GLY A 335 3.92 4.75 1.97
CA GLY A 335 2.60 4.16 1.80
C GLY A 335 2.59 2.70 2.20
N HIS A 336 1.49 2.02 1.94
CA HIS A 336 1.28 0.60 2.26
C HIS A 336 0.54 -0.10 1.11
N TYR A 337 0.36 -1.42 1.22
CA TYR A 337 -0.20 -2.27 0.16
C TYR A 337 -1.43 -3.02 0.66
N LEU A 338 -2.40 -3.26 -0.22
CA LEU A 338 -3.64 -3.93 0.14
C LEU A 338 -3.40 -5.37 0.64
N HIS A 339 -4.08 -5.75 1.72
CA HIS A 339 -4.11 -7.11 2.30
C HIS A 339 -2.76 -7.63 2.82
N GLU A 340 -1.94 -6.78 3.43
CA GLU A 340 -0.64 -7.18 3.97
C GLU A 340 -0.70 -8.01 5.28
N ASP A 341 -1.90 -8.18 5.86
CA ASP A 341 -2.16 -8.81 7.17
C ASP A 341 -1.90 -10.31 7.23
N ASP A 342 -2.11 -11.02 6.13
CA ASP A 342 -1.97 -12.48 6.07
C ASP A 342 -1.39 -12.95 4.72
N LEU A 343 -0.86 -14.16 4.69
CA LEU A 343 -0.12 -14.69 3.54
C LEU A 343 -1.02 -14.89 2.31
N LEU A 344 -2.27 -15.30 2.50
CA LEU A 344 -3.21 -15.53 1.40
C LEU A 344 -3.76 -14.21 0.88
N GLY A 345 -4.05 -13.27 1.78
CA GLY A 345 -4.41 -11.90 1.47
C GLY A 345 -3.36 -11.21 0.60
N GLN A 346 -2.09 -11.33 0.96
CA GLN A 346 -0.98 -10.77 0.17
C GLN A 346 -0.90 -11.36 -1.23
N LEU A 347 -1.11 -12.67 -1.37
CA LEU A 347 -1.09 -13.34 -2.66
C LEU A 347 -2.10 -12.70 -3.63
N ILE A 348 -3.33 -12.49 -3.16
CA ILE A 348 -4.40 -11.87 -3.97
C ILE A 348 -4.25 -10.35 -4.11
N GLY A 349 -3.62 -9.67 -3.14
CA GLY A 349 -3.45 -8.21 -3.14
C GLY A 349 -2.27 -7.73 -3.99
N GLY A 350 -1.16 -8.47 -4.02
CA GLY A 350 0.07 -8.08 -4.72
C GLY A 350 1.08 -9.21 -4.94
N GLY A 351 0.71 -10.47 -4.70
CA GLY A 351 1.61 -11.63 -4.74
C GLY A 351 2.46 -11.77 -3.46
N ALA A 352 3.30 -10.79 -3.14
CA ALA A 352 4.07 -10.75 -1.90
C ALA A 352 4.43 -9.31 -1.52
N VAL A 353 4.26 -8.89 -0.26
CA VAL A 353 4.47 -7.48 0.12
C VAL A 353 5.94 -7.09 0.34
N MET A 354 6.74 -7.98 0.95
CA MET A 354 8.11 -7.66 1.36
C MET A 354 9.03 -7.15 0.24
N PRO A 355 9.00 -7.70 -0.99
CA PRO A 355 9.80 -7.17 -2.10
C PRO A 355 9.53 -5.69 -2.39
N HIS A 356 8.28 -5.23 -2.23
CA HIS A 356 7.92 -3.85 -2.54
C HIS A 356 8.51 -2.82 -1.57
N TYR A 357 8.76 -3.20 -0.31
CA TYR A 357 9.37 -2.32 0.68
C TYR A 357 10.82 -1.92 0.33
N GLU A 358 11.52 -2.69 -0.52
CA GLU A 358 12.84 -2.29 -1.05
C GLU A 358 12.74 -0.96 -1.79
N TYR A 359 11.69 -0.82 -2.60
CA TYR A 359 11.36 0.34 -3.39
C TYR A 359 10.43 1.30 -2.66
N GLN A 360 10.64 1.49 -1.35
CA GLN A 360 10.09 2.63 -0.62
C GLN A 360 11.24 3.33 0.14
N HIS A 361 11.25 4.66 0.08
CA HIS A 361 12.19 5.47 0.85
C HIS A 361 11.91 5.35 2.35
N ILE A 362 10.62 5.28 2.68
CA ILE A 362 10.09 5.04 4.01
C ILE A 362 9.07 3.91 3.84
N PRO A 363 9.44 2.64 4.08
CA PRO A 363 8.49 1.55 3.98
C PRO A 363 7.38 1.73 5.02
N GLY A 364 6.15 1.43 4.65
CA GLY A 364 4.97 1.70 5.45
C GLY A 364 3.99 0.55 5.47
N ILE A 365 3.16 0.52 6.51
CA ILE A 365 2.05 -0.40 6.69
C ILE A 365 0.80 0.35 7.16
N ASP A 366 -0.34 -0.32 7.25
CA ASP A 366 -1.48 0.12 8.06
C ASP A 366 -1.74 -0.81 9.27
N HIS A 367 -2.34 -0.22 10.31
CA HIS A 367 -2.87 -0.93 11.48
C HIS A 367 -4.06 -0.14 11.99
N LEU A 368 -5.24 -0.50 11.49
CA LEU A 368 -6.49 0.14 11.85
C LEU A 368 -7.23 -0.63 12.96
N GLY A 369 -8.23 0.03 13.56
CA GLY A 369 -9.06 -0.56 14.60
C GLY A 369 -8.48 -0.42 16.01
N MET A 370 -9.33 -0.70 17.00
CA MET A 370 -8.98 -0.57 18.42
C MET A 370 -8.47 -1.90 18.98
N HIS A 371 -7.33 -2.36 18.48
CA HIS A 371 -6.65 -3.59 18.93
C HIS A 371 -5.14 -3.51 18.68
N ILE A 372 -4.41 -4.51 19.18
CA ILE A 372 -2.97 -4.74 18.86
C ILE A 372 -2.73 -6.12 18.24
N TRP A 373 -3.77 -6.94 18.15
CA TRP A 373 -3.73 -8.26 17.53
C TRP A 373 -3.82 -8.13 16.01
N GLY A 374 -3.45 -9.19 15.29
CA GLY A 374 -3.55 -9.24 13.81
C GLY A 374 -2.38 -8.62 13.07
N SER A 375 -1.69 -7.62 13.63
CA SER A 375 -0.63 -6.89 12.92
C SER A 375 0.80 -7.37 13.17
N LEU A 376 0.98 -8.49 13.89
CA LEU A 376 2.31 -9.02 14.17
C LEU A 376 3.04 -9.35 12.87
N LEU A 377 2.38 -10.04 11.94
CA LEU A 377 2.97 -10.40 10.65
C LEU A 377 3.34 -9.12 9.88
N THR A 378 2.36 -8.24 9.64
CA THR A 378 2.52 -6.96 8.93
C THR A 378 3.68 -6.13 9.48
N ALA A 379 3.69 -5.85 10.78
CA ALA A 379 4.71 -5.05 11.43
C ALA A 379 6.09 -5.72 11.42
N LYS A 380 6.16 -7.06 11.50
CA LYS A 380 7.42 -7.79 11.42
C LYS A 380 7.95 -7.87 9.99
N GLN A 381 7.11 -7.95 8.96
CA GLN A 381 7.54 -7.90 7.55
C GLN A 381 8.24 -6.57 7.25
N VAL A 382 7.55 -5.45 7.45
CA VAL A 382 8.07 -4.12 7.12
C VAL A 382 9.33 -3.79 7.92
N SER A 383 9.32 -4.08 9.22
CA SER A 383 10.47 -3.77 10.08
C SER A 383 11.67 -4.69 9.83
N SER A 384 11.44 -5.90 9.28
CA SER A 384 12.52 -6.78 8.85
C SER A 384 13.19 -6.29 7.58
N VAL A 385 12.41 -5.87 6.57
CA VAL A 385 12.97 -5.30 5.34
C VAL A 385 13.69 -3.99 5.63
N ALA A 386 13.08 -3.10 6.42
CA ALA A 386 13.70 -1.85 6.83
C ALA A 386 15.05 -2.07 7.52
N ASN A 387 15.13 -3.05 8.43
CA ASN A 387 16.39 -3.35 9.12
C ASN A 387 17.46 -3.94 8.18
N GLN A 388 17.09 -4.85 7.28
CA GLN A 388 18.03 -5.48 6.35
C GLN A 388 18.61 -4.46 5.36
N LEU A 389 17.78 -3.52 4.89
CA LEU A 389 18.16 -2.50 3.91
C LEU A 389 18.63 -1.19 4.54
N GLY A 390 18.69 -1.10 5.87
CA GLY A 390 19.13 0.10 6.58
C GLY A 390 18.21 1.31 6.43
N LYS A 391 16.90 1.11 6.22
CA LYS A 391 15.91 2.18 6.14
C LYS A 391 15.71 2.80 7.53
N GLU A 392 15.88 4.12 7.64
CA GLU A 392 15.85 4.84 8.94
C GLU A 392 14.45 4.98 9.53
N ARG A 393 13.43 5.05 8.66
CA ARG A 393 12.04 5.36 9.02
C ARG A 393 11.13 4.24 8.56
N VAL A 394 10.16 3.87 9.40
CA VAL A 394 9.12 2.89 9.09
C VAL A 394 7.78 3.48 9.52
N LEU A 395 6.90 3.67 8.53
CA LEU A 395 5.60 4.30 8.69
C LEU A 395 4.53 3.28 9.10
N CYS A 396 3.56 3.72 9.90
CA CYS A 396 2.30 3.01 10.08
C CYS A 396 1.14 4.00 10.05
N GLU A 397 0.21 3.81 9.13
CA GLU A 397 -1.13 4.40 9.24
C GLU A 397 -1.87 3.75 10.41
N THR A 398 -2.39 4.54 11.34
CA THR A 398 -3.04 4.03 12.54
C THR A 398 -4.17 4.94 13.01
N TYR A 399 -4.95 4.43 13.97
CA TYR A 399 -6.06 5.09 14.66
C TYR A 399 -7.33 5.31 13.83
N GLY A 400 -7.34 4.95 12.55
CA GLY A 400 -8.56 4.77 11.77
C GLY A 400 -9.36 3.57 12.26
N CYS A 401 -10.66 3.52 11.92
CA CYS A 401 -11.62 2.51 12.38
C CYS A 401 -11.71 2.29 13.91
N THR A 402 -11.21 3.22 14.74
CA THR A 402 -11.26 3.11 16.21
C THR A 402 -12.54 3.71 16.82
N GLY A 403 -13.35 4.40 16.02
CA GLY A 403 -14.49 5.19 16.48
C GLY A 403 -14.09 6.59 16.95
N ASN A 404 -14.93 7.28 17.72
CA ASN A 404 -14.66 8.67 18.19
C ASN A 404 -14.45 8.79 19.71
N TYR A 405 -14.27 7.67 20.39
CA TYR A 405 -14.13 7.56 21.84
C TYR A 405 -12.72 7.21 22.37
N PRO A 406 -11.70 6.81 21.56
CA PRO A 406 -10.37 6.52 22.09
C PRO A 406 -9.78 7.67 22.90
N SER A 407 -9.20 7.31 24.05
CA SER A 407 -8.43 8.20 24.93
C SER A 407 -6.96 8.28 24.53
N PHE A 408 -6.19 9.14 25.20
CA PHE A 408 -4.72 9.13 25.06
C PHE A 408 -4.09 7.83 25.55
N ALA A 409 -4.70 7.14 26.52
CA ALA A 409 -4.19 5.84 26.97
C ALA A 409 -4.36 4.77 25.89
N ASP A 410 -5.49 4.77 25.18
CA ASP A 410 -5.75 3.83 24.08
C ASP A 410 -4.81 4.08 22.91
N ARG A 411 -4.63 5.35 22.53
CA ARG A 411 -3.65 5.73 21.50
C ARG A 411 -2.23 5.36 21.91
N LYS A 412 -1.85 5.61 23.18
CA LYS A 412 -0.54 5.23 23.71
C LYS A 412 -0.33 3.71 23.64
N TRP A 413 -1.33 2.92 24.03
CA TRP A 413 -1.29 1.47 24.00
C TRP A 413 -1.04 0.91 22.59
N ILE A 414 -1.78 1.39 21.60
CA ILE A 414 -1.60 0.97 20.19
C ILE A 414 -0.25 1.45 19.66
N GLY A 415 0.11 2.71 19.86
CA GLY A 415 1.36 3.25 19.35
C GLY A 415 2.61 2.63 20.00
N ASP A 416 2.59 2.32 21.30
CA ASP A 416 3.68 1.62 21.99
C ASP A 416 3.89 0.22 21.41
N TRP A 417 2.81 -0.50 21.11
CA TRP A 417 2.87 -1.81 20.45
C TRP A 417 3.56 -1.70 19.08
N LEU A 418 3.10 -0.77 18.23
CA LEU A 418 3.69 -0.54 16.91
C LEU A 418 5.19 -0.21 17.02
N TYR A 419 5.56 0.65 17.98
CA TYR A 419 6.95 1.06 18.20
C TYR A 419 7.82 -0.10 18.69
N ALA A 420 7.28 -0.97 19.55
CA ALA A 420 7.95 -2.20 19.97
C ALA A 420 8.17 -3.18 18.80
N MET A 421 7.26 -3.22 17.82
CA MET A 421 7.40 -4.06 16.63
C MET A 421 8.46 -3.54 15.65
N GLY A 422 8.75 -2.23 15.68
CA GLY A 422 9.81 -1.58 14.89
C GLY A 422 9.31 -0.45 14.00
N ILE A 423 8.07 0.00 14.19
CA ILE A 423 7.56 1.24 13.61
C ILE A 423 8.22 2.42 14.35
N ASN A 424 8.49 3.52 13.65
CA ASN A 424 8.99 4.74 14.29
C ASN A 424 8.42 6.01 13.66
N PHE A 425 7.40 5.90 12.81
CA PHE A 425 6.73 7.02 12.18
C PHE A 425 5.22 6.75 12.13
N LEU A 426 4.42 7.57 12.82
CA LEU A 426 2.97 7.42 12.83
C LEU A 426 2.31 8.33 11.79
N ASN A 427 1.41 7.75 11.01
CA ASN A 427 0.45 8.47 10.19
C ASN A 427 -0.94 8.28 10.81
N HIS A 428 -1.63 9.39 11.09
CA HIS A 428 -2.88 9.38 11.83
C HIS A 428 -4.06 9.48 10.87
N HIS A 429 -4.97 8.50 10.92
CA HIS A 429 -6.22 8.51 10.18
C HIS A 429 -7.36 9.01 11.11
N LEU A 430 -7.93 10.21 10.97
CA LEU A 430 -7.64 11.30 10.03
C LEU A 430 -8.08 12.66 10.63
N ILE A 431 -7.66 13.76 10.00
CA ILE A 431 -8.14 15.13 10.27
C ILE A 431 -9.09 15.54 9.15
N PRO A 432 -10.40 15.69 9.37
CA PRO A 432 -11.30 16.14 8.31
C PRO A 432 -11.14 17.63 8.03
N TYR A 433 -11.06 18.03 6.75
CA TYR A 433 -11.16 19.45 6.36
C TYR A 433 -12.55 20.01 6.72
N SER A 434 -13.58 19.21 6.49
CA SER A 434 -14.98 19.53 6.77
C SER A 434 -15.69 18.32 7.36
N MET A 435 -16.55 18.57 8.35
CA MET A 435 -17.46 17.58 8.92
C MET A 435 -18.89 17.69 8.35
N ARG A 436 -19.10 18.43 7.24
CA ARG A 436 -20.45 18.63 6.67
C ARG A 436 -21.03 17.35 6.07
N GLY A 437 -22.28 17.03 6.40
CA GLY A 437 -23.03 15.94 5.78
C GLY A 437 -22.43 14.56 6.08
N ARG A 438 -22.20 13.74 5.05
CA ARG A 438 -21.63 12.38 5.19
C ARG A 438 -20.18 12.37 5.68
N ARG A 439 -19.44 13.46 5.51
CA ARG A 439 -18.01 13.59 5.83
C ARG A 439 -17.68 13.31 7.30
N LYS A 440 -18.60 13.64 8.23
CA LYS A 440 -18.44 13.33 9.67
C LYS A 440 -18.53 11.84 10.00
N ARG A 441 -18.99 11.02 9.05
CA ARG A 441 -19.15 9.56 9.18
C ARG A 441 -18.01 8.78 8.53
N ASP A 442 -16.94 9.46 8.12
CA ASP A 442 -15.71 8.76 7.71
C ASP A 442 -15.15 7.93 8.89
N TYR A 443 -14.21 7.04 8.59
CA TYR A 443 -13.66 6.12 9.59
C TYR A 443 -12.87 6.88 10.67
N GLY A 444 -13.48 7.05 11.86
CA GLY A 444 -12.83 7.71 13.01
C GLY A 444 -11.63 6.92 13.52
N LEU A 445 -10.68 7.50 14.25
CA LEU A 445 -10.80 8.71 15.07
C LEU A 445 -10.74 10.02 14.27
N ASN A 446 -11.71 10.90 14.53
CA ASN A 446 -11.66 12.26 14.01
C ASN A 446 -10.70 13.12 14.84
N PHE A 447 -9.46 13.27 14.38
CA PHE A 447 -8.45 14.18 14.94
C PHE A 447 -8.77 15.63 14.57
N HIS A 448 -9.88 16.16 15.09
CA HIS A 448 -10.38 17.49 14.74
C HIS A 448 -10.33 18.43 15.95
N TRP A 449 -10.16 19.74 15.73
CA TRP A 449 -10.11 20.74 16.81
C TRP A 449 -11.40 20.86 17.64
N SER A 450 -12.49 20.23 17.20
CA SER A 450 -13.71 20.07 18.01
C SER A 450 -13.56 19.04 19.12
N GLN A 451 -12.51 18.22 19.10
CA GLN A 451 -12.25 17.25 20.17
C GLN A 451 -11.84 17.97 21.45
N PRO A 452 -12.40 17.62 22.62
CA PRO A 452 -12.11 18.31 23.88
C PRO A 452 -10.65 18.21 24.29
N TRP A 453 -9.95 17.16 23.82
CA TRP A 453 -8.54 16.90 24.08
C TRP A 453 -7.57 17.54 23.07
N TRP A 454 -8.05 18.21 22.01
CA TRP A 454 -7.19 18.74 20.94
C TRP A 454 -6.06 19.63 21.46
N LYS A 455 -6.38 20.54 22.41
CA LYS A 455 -5.41 21.42 23.05
C LYS A 455 -4.31 20.70 23.84
N TYR A 456 -4.49 19.42 24.14
CA TYR A 456 -3.55 18.57 24.86
C TYR A 456 -2.86 17.54 23.94
N ASN A 457 -3.21 17.49 22.65
CA ASN A 457 -2.68 16.48 21.72
C ASN A 457 -1.14 16.46 21.68
N ARG A 458 -0.51 17.64 21.82
CA ARG A 458 0.94 17.81 21.84
C ARG A 458 1.64 16.96 22.89
N THR A 459 0.98 16.69 24.03
CA THR A 459 1.55 15.84 25.08
C THR A 459 1.85 14.43 24.57
N LEU A 460 0.93 13.86 23.79
CA LEU A 460 1.10 12.53 23.22
C LEU A 460 2.02 12.55 21.99
N GLU A 461 1.92 13.57 21.14
CA GLU A 461 2.82 13.71 19.99
C GLU A 461 4.27 13.92 20.41
N ASP A 462 4.54 14.69 21.47
CA ASP A 462 5.90 14.84 22.02
C ASP A 462 6.43 13.52 22.58
N TYR A 463 5.57 12.66 23.16
CA TYR A 463 5.97 11.33 23.61
C TYR A 463 6.42 10.46 22.43
N PHE A 464 5.59 10.33 21.40
CA PHE A 464 5.94 9.50 20.23
C PHE A 464 7.09 10.09 19.42
N ALA A 465 7.19 11.41 19.30
CA ALA A 465 8.31 12.05 18.60
C ALA A 465 9.67 11.76 19.25
N ARG A 466 9.70 11.65 20.59
CA ARG A 466 10.90 11.27 21.34
C ARG A 466 11.30 9.84 21.09
N LEU A 467 10.33 8.93 21.14
CA LEU A 467 10.57 7.53 20.83
C LEU A 467 11.01 7.35 19.37
N SER A 468 10.34 8.05 18.46
CA SER A 468 10.63 8.07 17.02
C SER A 468 12.06 8.54 16.75
N TYR A 469 12.51 9.60 17.41
CA TYR A 469 13.89 10.03 17.35
C TYR A 469 14.85 8.93 17.81
N VAL A 470 14.65 8.38 19.02
CA VAL A 470 15.54 7.36 19.58
C VAL A 470 15.58 6.09 18.72
N LEU A 471 14.43 5.62 18.23
CA LEU A 471 14.31 4.42 17.40
C LEU A 471 14.83 4.60 15.98
N SER A 472 15.01 5.83 15.50
CA SER A 472 15.72 6.13 14.25
C SER A 472 17.24 6.25 14.43
N ARG A 473 17.76 6.14 15.65
CA ARG A 473 19.21 6.18 15.89
C ARG A 473 19.79 4.77 16.05
N GLY A 474 20.97 4.59 15.47
CA GLY A 474 21.75 3.36 15.65
C GLY A 474 21.32 2.23 14.72
N LYS A 475 21.49 0.99 15.20
CA LYS A 475 21.18 -0.23 14.45
C LYS A 475 20.38 -1.17 15.34
N ARG A 476 19.34 -1.79 14.79
CA ARG A 476 18.54 -2.77 15.51
C ARG A 476 19.37 -4.04 15.74
N VAL A 477 19.36 -4.55 16.97
CA VAL A 477 20.03 -5.81 17.32
C VAL A 477 18.99 -6.92 17.32
N VAL A 478 19.19 -7.94 16.49
CA VAL A 478 18.32 -9.12 16.36
C VAL A 478 19.18 -10.38 16.34
N ASN A 479 18.76 -11.43 17.07
CA ASN A 479 19.51 -12.68 17.21
C ASN A 479 18.90 -13.85 16.42
N VAL A 480 17.69 -13.67 15.89
CA VAL A 480 16.91 -14.72 15.22
C VAL A 480 16.49 -14.23 13.85
N LEU A 481 16.76 -15.04 12.83
CA LEU A 481 16.26 -14.88 11.47
C LEU A 481 15.20 -15.95 11.22
N VAL A 482 14.01 -15.53 10.78
CA VAL A 482 12.94 -16.42 10.35
C VAL A 482 12.78 -16.26 8.84
N ILE A 483 12.81 -17.36 8.10
CA ILE A 483 12.57 -17.36 6.66
C ILE A 483 11.07 -17.17 6.42
N HIS A 484 10.71 -16.17 5.61
CA HIS A 484 9.32 -15.84 5.34
C HIS A 484 8.66 -16.92 4.44
N PRO A 485 7.51 -17.49 4.82
CA PRO A 485 6.93 -18.64 4.13
C PRO A 485 6.07 -18.32 2.90
N ILE A 486 6.09 -17.07 2.40
CA ILE A 486 5.22 -16.63 1.29
C ILE A 486 5.37 -17.49 0.01
N GLY A 487 6.56 -18.04 -0.24
CA GLY A 487 6.78 -18.94 -1.38
C GLY A 487 6.08 -20.30 -1.28
N SER A 488 5.50 -20.63 -0.12
CA SER A 488 4.74 -21.86 0.17
C SER A 488 3.29 -21.58 0.59
N ALA A 489 2.85 -20.33 0.50
CA ALA A 489 1.49 -19.89 0.86
C ALA A 489 0.43 -20.38 -0.15
#